data_AF-X1KFW0-F1
#
_entry.id   AF-X1KFW0-F1
#
_cell.length_a   1.000
_cell.length_b   1.000
_cell.length_c   1.000
_cell.angle_alpha   90.00
_cell.angle_beta   90.00
_cell.angle_gamma   90.00
#
_symmetry.space_group_name_H-M   'P 1'
#
loop_
_entity.id
_entity.type
_entity.pdbx_description
1 polymer ?
#
loop_
_entity_poly.entity_id
_entity_poly.type
_entity_poly.pdbx_seq_one_letter_code
_entity_poly.pdbx_strand_id
1 'polypeptide(L)' 'MPVSIKKVDGYRVSTPGGVKAKSTTKAKAKRQKRLLHAIDRGWKPTGKKAQDLERKVQKKLNKTFKKK' A
#
# COMPACT_ATOMS: atom_id res chain seq x y z
N MET A 1 8.51 6.92 -15.11
CA MET A 1 9.31 7.21 -13.91
C MET A 1 10.16 5.99 -13.51
N PRO A 2 11.47 6.15 -13.27
CA PRO A 2 12.33 5.08 -12.77
C PRO A 2 11.99 4.72 -11.32
N VAL A 3 11.92 3.41 -11.02
CA VAL A 3 11.66 2.89 -9.67
C VAL A 3 12.78 1.93 -9.27
N SER A 4 13.48 2.26 -8.19
CA SER A 4 14.62 1.48 -7.68
C SER A 4 14.22 0.68 -6.45
N ILE A 5 14.67 -0.58 -6.40
CA ILE A 5 14.57 -1.42 -5.21
C ILE A 5 15.99 -1.66 -4.70
N LYS A 6 16.29 -1.27 -3.47
CA LYS A 6 17.58 -1.52 -2.82
C LYS A 6 17.37 -2.44 -1.62
N LYS A 7 18.23 -3.46 -1.48
CA LYS A 7 18.28 -4.30 -0.27
C LYS A 7 18.95 -3.48 0.84
N VAL A 8 18.29 -3.41 1.98
CA VAL A 8 18.73 -2.76 3.22
C VAL A 8 18.44 -3.75 4.36
N ASP A 9 18.19 -3.28 5.59
CA ASP A 9 17.51 -4.08 6.62
C ASP A 9 16.03 -4.35 6.21
N GLY A 10 15.87 -5.18 5.18
CA GLY A 10 14.68 -5.36 4.36
C GLY A 10 14.86 -4.87 2.92
N TYR A 11 13.79 -4.35 2.32
CA TYR A 11 13.80 -3.78 0.97
C TYR A 11 13.19 -2.38 0.97
N ARG A 12 13.95 -1.45 0.40
CA ARG A 12 13.57 -0.05 0.18
C ARG A 12 13.12 0.15 -1.27
N VAL A 13 12.02 0.87 -1.46
CA VAL A 13 11.52 1.29 -2.78
C VAL A 13 11.59 2.80 -2.88
N SER A 14 12.32 3.31 -3.88
CA SER A 14 12.51 4.74 -4.10
C SER A 14 12.20 5.15 -5.53
N THR A 15 11.71 6.37 -5.64
CA THR A 15 11.47 7.14 -6.87
C THR A 15 12.30 8.42 -6.83
N PRO A 16 12.50 9.15 -7.93
CA PRO A 16 13.12 10.47 -7.90
C PRO A 16 12.46 11.42 -6.89
N GLY A 17 11.13 11.36 -6.75
CA GLY A 17 10.36 12.09 -5.74
C GLY A 17 10.41 11.50 -4.33
N GLY A 18 11.45 10.75 -3.98
CA GLY A 18 11.70 10.25 -2.62
C GLY A 18 11.34 8.78 -2.37
N VAL A 19 11.35 8.40 -1.09
CA VAL A 19 11.18 7.02 -0.64
C VAL A 19 9.71 6.69 -0.45
N LYS A 20 9.25 5.58 -1.05
CA LYS A 20 7.85 5.13 -0.95
C LYS A 20 7.68 3.96 0.03
N ALA A 21 8.75 3.19 0.27
CA ALA A 21 8.78 2.14 1.28
C ALA A 21 10.21 1.98 1.84
N LYS A 22 10.35 1.84 3.16
CA LYS A 22 11.67 1.84 3.86
C LYS A 22 12.17 0.44 4.21
N SER A 23 11.41 -0.34 4.98
CA SER A 23 11.74 -1.72 5.35
C SER A 23 10.56 -2.63 5.06
N THR A 24 10.58 -3.27 3.88
CA THR A 24 9.53 -4.20 3.45
C THR A 24 10.13 -5.52 2.98
N THR A 25 9.30 -6.55 2.81
CA THR A 25 9.74 -7.83 2.25
C THR A 25 9.98 -7.71 0.74
N LYS A 26 10.80 -8.61 0.17
CA LYS A 26 11.09 -8.65 -1.27
C LYS A 26 9.80 -8.69 -2.12
N ALA A 27 8.83 -9.48 -1.69
CA ALA A 27 7.54 -9.62 -2.36
C ALA A 27 6.74 -8.31 -2.34
N LYS A 28 6.66 -7.65 -1.18
CA LYS A 28 6.00 -6.33 -1.04
C LYS A 28 6.69 -5.26 -1.89
N ALA A 29 8.02 -5.23 -1.90
CA ALA A 29 8.79 -4.27 -2.70
C ALA A 29 8.57 -4.46 -4.21
N LYS A 30 8.54 -5.70 -4.71
CA LYS A 30 8.22 -6.02 -6.11
C LYS A 30 6.80 -5.58 -6.47
N ARG A 31 5.82 -5.83 -5.61
CA ARG A 31 4.43 -5.38 -5.81
C ARG A 31 4.35 -3.86 -5.87
N GLN A 32 5.01 -3.16 -4.95
CA GLN A 32 5.06 -1.70 -4.94
C GLN A 32 5.68 -1.14 -6.23
N LYS A 33 6.77 -1.74 -6.72
CA LYS A 33 7.38 -1.37 -8.01
C LYS A 33 6.39 -1.52 -9.18
N ARG A 34 5.66 -2.64 -9.25
CA ARG A 34 4.64 -2.86 -10.30
C ARG A 34 3.52 -1.82 -10.24
N LEU A 35 3.02 -1.51 -9.04
CA LEU A 35 1.99 -0.50 -8.86
C LEU A 35 2.46 0.89 -9.30
N LEU A 36 3.68 1.28 -8.92
CA LEU A 36 4.25 2.57 -9.33
C LEU A 36 4.44 2.66 -10.85
N HIS A 37 4.88 1.58 -11.50
CA HIS A 37 4.95 1.54 -12.97
C HIS A 37 3.59 1.57 -13.65
N ALA A 38 2.56 0.97 -13.05
CA ALA A 38 1.21 1.05 -13.57
C ALA A 38 0.68 2.48 -13.51
N ILE A 39 0.85 3.16 -12.37
CA ILE A 39 0.44 4.56 -12.18
C ILE A 39 1.11 5.47 -13.23
N ASP A 40 2.40 5.27 -13.45
CA ASP A 40 3.18 6.00 -14.47
C ASP A 40 2.64 5.80 -15.89
N ARG A 41 2.06 4.64 -16.18
CA ARG A 41 1.41 4.32 -17.47
C ARG A 41 -0.06 4.75 -17.53
N GLY A 42 -0.49 5.63 -16.62
CA GLY A 42 -1.85 6.17 -16.61
C GLY A 42 -2.89 5.30 -15.88
N TRP A 43 -2.48 4.22 -15.22
CA TRP A 43 -3.40 3.44 -14.39
C TRP A 43 -3.85 4.26 -13.18
N LYS A 44 -5.17 4.42 -13.01
CA LYS A 44 -5.77 5.07 -11.85
C LYS A 44 -6.34 3.99 -10.92
N PRO A 45 -5.86 3.86 -9.68
CA PRO A 45 -6.39 2.85 -8.76
C PRO A 45 -7.85 3.19 -8.42
N THR A 46 -8.76 2.31 -8.81
CA THR A 46 -10.18 2.40 -8.50
C THR A 46 -10.51 1.46 -7.35
N GLY A 47 -10.89 1.99 -6.19
CA GLY A 47 -11.26 1.17 -5.03
C GLY A 47 -11.27 1.94 -3.71
N LYS A 48 -12.05 1.46 -2.75
CA LYS A 48 -12.02 1.99 -1.37
C LYS A 48 -10.69 1.63 -0.72
N LYS A 49 -10.13 2.55 0.07
CA LYS A 49 -8.92 2.27 0.83
C LYS A 49 -9.21 1.14 1.81
N ALA A 50 -8.25 0.23 2.00
CA ALA A 50 -8.39 -0.88 2.94
C ALA A 50 -8.77 -0.41 4.36
N GLN A 51 -8.17 0.70 4.80
CA GLN A 51 -8.46 1.34 6.09
C GLN A 51 -9.94 1.75 6.24
N ASP A 52 -10.57 2.24 5.18
CA ASP A 52 -11.99 2.61 5.22
C ASP A 52 -12.89 1.39 5.35
N LEU A 53 -12.47 0.27 4.76
CA LEU A 53 -13.17 -1.01 4.87
C LEU A 53 -13.08 -1.56 6.30
N GLU A 54 -11.85 -1.62 6.85
CA GLU A 54 -11.58 -2.06 8.22
C GLU A 54 -12.35 -1.21 9.24
N ARG A 55 -12.34 0.11 9.09
CA ARG A 55 -13.09 1.03 9.96
C ARG A 55 -14.59 0.77 9.92
N LYS A 56 -15.16 0.43 8.76
CA LYS A 56 -16.58 0.10 8.63
C LYS A 56 -16.92 -1.23 9.30
N VAL A 57 -16.06 -2.24 9.13
CA VAL A 57 -16.22 -3.54 9.79
C VAL A 57 -16.20 -3.36 11.31
N GLN A 58 -15.23 -2.61 11.85
CA GLN A 58 -15.14 -2.35 13.29
C GLN A 58 -16.37 -1.60 13.83
N LYS A 59 -16.83 -0.56 13.12
CA LYS A 59 -18.06 0.17 13.49
C LYS A 59 -19.30 -0.75 13.51
N LYS A 60 -19.41 -1.66 12.55
CA LYS A 60 -20.52 -2.62 12.47
C LYS A 60 -20.48 -3.59 13.64
N LEU A 61 -19.33 -4.18 13.93
CA LEU A 61 -19.13 -5.08 15.08
C LEU A 61 -19.49 -4.37 16.39
N ASN A 62 -18.94 -3.19 16.65
CA ASN A 62 -19.22 -2.43 17.87
C ASN A 62 -20.72 -2.09 18.02
N LYS A 63 -21.42 -1.79 16.92
CA LYS A 63 -22.87 -1.53 16.94
C LYS A 63 -23.69 -2.79 17.27
N THR A 64 -23.25 -3.95 16.80
CA THR A 64 -23.89 -5.24 17.07
C THR A 64 -23.73 -5.66 18.53
N PHE A 65 -22.52 -5.51 19.10
CA PHE A 65 -22.26 -5.91 20.48
C PHE A 65 -22.82 -4.94 21.54
N LYS A 66 -23.02 -3.66 21.20
CA LYS A 66 -23.58 -2.64 22.12
C LYS A 66 -25.12 -2.65 22.19
N LYS A 67 -25.78 -3.50 21.40
CA LYS A 67 -27.25 -3.64 21.31
C LYS A 67 -27.78 -4.84 22.12
N LYS A 68 -26.91 -5.58 22.80
CA LYS A 68 -27.20 -6.73 23.64
C LYS A 68 -26.95 -6.33 25.09
#